data_AF-A0A4Y6IFE9-F1
#
_entry.id   AF-A0A4Y6IFE9-F1
#
_cell.length_a   1.000
_cell.length_b   1.000
_cell.length_c   1.000
_cell.angle_alpha   90.00
_cell.angle_beta   90.00
_cell.angle_gamma   90.00
#
_symmetry.space_group_name_H-M   'P 1'
#
loop_
_entity.id
_entity.type
_entity.pdbx_description
1 polymer ?
#
loop_
_entity_poly.entity_id
_entity_poly.type
_entity_poly.pdbx_seq_one_letter_code
_entity_poly.pdbx_strand_id
1 'polypeptide(L)'
;MSICQFSTFKSRHPQHLHNVQMFAPTITWVQKGSKALWWQQQELPLTKDVWILTSAGQYLTFVNHPHQGEFYSRTLSLLMPPPSHLLAQSSRVDYAKRQP
;
A
#
# COMPACT_ATOMS: atom_id res chain seq x y z
N MET A 1 -3.08 -3.77 -22.60
CA MET A 1 -3.78 -3.75 -21.30
C MET A 1 -2.73 -3.88 -20.21
N SER A 2 -2.70 -2.99 -19.22
CA SER A 2 -1.67 -3.02 -18.16
C SER A 2 -2.14 -3.85 -16.97
N ILE A 3 -1.28 -4.74 -16.46
CA ILE A 3 -1.58 -5.63 -15.31
C ILE A 3 -1.49 -4.90 -13.97
N CYS A 4 -0.70 -3.82 -13.91
CA CYS A 4 -0.49 -3.01 -12.74
C CYS A 4 -0.26 -1.55 -13.12
N GLN A 5 -0.41 -0.65 -12.17
CA GLN A 5 -0.14 0.78 -12.33
C GLN A 5 0.74 1.27 -11.19
N PHE A 6 1.82 1.97 -11.56
CA PHE A 6 2.62 2.73 -10.60
C PHE A 6 2.14 4.18 -10.55
N SER A 7 2.02 4.70 -9.34
CA SER A 7 1.79 6.14 -9.12
C SER A 7 2.79 6.65 -8.11
N THR A 8 3.02 7.95 -8.14
CA THR A 8 3.94 8.61 -7.21
C THR A 8 3.31 9.85 -6.62
N PHE A 9 3.66 10.14 -5.37
CA PHE A 9 3.14 11.31 -4.67
C PHE A 9 4.30 12.06 -4.02
N LYS A 10 4.38 13.37 -4.27
CA LYS A 10 5.40 14.28 -3.74
C LYS A 10 4.74 15.44 -3.00
N SER A 11 5.31 15.83 -1.88
CA SER A 11 4.89 17.04 -1.16
C SER A 11 6.08 17.67 -0.44
N ARG A 12 5.99 18.98 -0.18
CA ARG A 12 6.89 19.71 0.72
C ARG A 12 6.22 20.08 2.04
N HIS A 13 4.91 19.88 2.15
CA HIS A 13 4.12 20.26 3.31
C HIS A 13 3.42 19.03 3.91
N PRO A 14 3.23 18.99 5.25
CA PRO A 14 2.36 18.01 5.87
C PRO A 14 0.96 18.04 5.25
N GLN A 15 0.39 16.87 5.01
CA GLN A 15 -0.92 16.75 4.37
C GLN A 15 -1.72 15.63 5.02
N HIS A 16 -2.89 15.99 5.54
CA HIS A 16 -3.93 15.05 5.93
C HIS A 16 -4.83 14.78 4.72
N LEU A 17 -4.72 13.56 4.17
CA LEU A 17 -5.50 13.09 3.05
C LEU A 17 -6.65 12.23 3.58
N HIS A 18 -7.83 12.82 3.71
CA HIS A 18 -9.03 12.11 4.15
C HIS A 18 -9.74 11.43 2.98
N ASN A 19 -10.43 10.32 3.27
CA ASN A 19 -11.30 9.62 2.32
C ASN A 19 -10.62 9.25 0.99
N VAL A 20 -9.35 8.85 1.04
CA VAL A 20 -8.62 8.35 -0.13
C VAL A 20 -9.21 7.01 -0.54
N GLN A 21 -9.86 6.99 -1.70
CA GLN A 21 -10.49 5.80 -2.25
C GLN A 21 -9.44 4.86 -2.86
N MET A 22 -9.45 3.60 -2.43
CA MET A 22 -8.63 2.54 -2.99
C MET A 22 -9.43 1.76 -4.03
N PHE A 23 -9.26 2.10 -5.31
CA PHE A 23 -9.99 1.45 -6.41
C PHE A 23 -9.53 0.02 -6.72
N ALA A 24 -8.29 -0.31 -6.40
CA ALA A 24 -7.67 -1.60 -6.64
C ALA A 24 -6.79 -1.99 -5.43
N PRO A 25 -6.48 -3.28 -5.23
CA PRO A 25 -5.51 -3.67 -4.23
C PRO A 25 -4.18 -2.97 -4.50
N THR A 26 -3.64 -2.29 -3.50
CA THR A 26 -2.53 -1.36 -3.71
C THR A 26 -1.46 -1.50 -2.64
N ILE A 27 -0.21 -1.65 -3.09
CA ILE A 27 0.97 -1.58 -2.23
C ILE A 27 1.42 -0.12 -2.15
N THR A 28 1.65 0.41 -0.96
CA THR A 28 2.15 1.78 -0.74
C THR A 28 3.41 1.76 0.12
N TRP A 29 4.42 2.52 -0.27
CA TRP A 29 5.66 2.69 0.48
C TRP A 29 6.23 4.11 0.34
N VAL A 30 7.08 4.49 1.30
CA VAL A 30 7.69 5.82 1.39
C VAL A 30 9.18 5.74 1.02
N GLN A 31 9.65 6.66 0.19
CA GLN A 31 11.07 6.80 -0.14
C GLN A 31 11.74 7.96 0.60
N LYS A 32 11.00 9.04 0.88
CA LYS A 32 11.47 10.19 1.66
C LYS A 32 10.35 10.71 2.56
N GLY A 33 10.70 11.14 3.77
CA GLY A 33 9.73 11.52 4.81
C GLY A 33 9.12 10.30 5.50
N SER A 34 7.95 10.48 6.09
CA SER A 34 7.13 9.39 6.65
C SER A 34 5.67 9.57 6.27
N LYS A 35 4.91 8.47 6.31
CA LYS A 35 3.46 8.47 6.08
C LYS A 35 2.81 7.66 7.18
N ALA A 36 1.63 8.05 7.64
CA ALA A 36 0.84 7.27 8.57
C ALA A 36 -0.51 6.95 7.93
N LEU A 37 -1.00 5.72 8.14
CA LEU A 37 -2.40 5.37 7.90
C LEU A 37 -3.14 5.52 9.23
N TRP A 38 -4.20 6.32 9.25
CA TRP A 38 -5.15 6.35 10.36
C TRP A 38 -6.17 5.22 10.18
N TRP A 39 -6.11 4.20 11.03
CA TRP A 39 -6.96 3.01 10.95
C TRP A 39 -7.34 2.53 12.35
N GLN A 40 -8.63 2.26 12.59
CA GLN A 40 -9.14 1.75 13.87
C GLN A 40 -8.60 2.52 15.10
N GLN A 41 -8.60 3.86 15.03
CA GLN A 41 -8.12 4.75 16.10
C GLN A 41 -6.61 4.61 16.41
N GLN A 42 -5.84 4.04 15.47
CA GLN A 42 -4.39 3.90 15.55
C GLN A 42 -3.72 4.49 14.31
N GLU A 43 -2.49 4.97 14.49
CA GLU A 43 -1.61 5.31 13.38
C GLU A 43 -0.69 4.14 13.07
N LEU A 44 -0.82 3.63 11.85
CA LEU A 44 0.08 2.63 11.31
C LEU A 44 1.16 3.35 10.49
N PRO A 45 2.43 3.31 10.93
CA PRO A 45 3.50 4.00 10.23
C PRO A 45 3.87 3.27 8.94
N LEU A 46 4.08 4.05 7.89
CA LEU A 46 4.66 3.63 6.62
C LEU A 46 6.01 4.32 6.48
N THR A 47 7.04 3.52 6.25
CA THR A 47 8.42 3.97 6.09
C THR A 47 9.02 3.35 4.83
N LYS A 48 10.33 3.47 4.66
CA LYS A 48 11.07 2.75 3.62
C LYS A 48 11.07 1.24 3.83
N ASP A 49 10.98 0.81 5.10
CA ASP A 49 11.09 -0.60 5.53
C ASP A 49 9.72 -1.20 5.87
N VAL A 50 8.71 -0.35 6.13
CA VAL A 50 7.34 -0.76 6.45
C VAL A 50 6.40 -0.33 5.33
N TRP A 51 5.89 -1.31 4.59
CA TRP A 51 4.97 -1.11 3.48
C TRP A 51 3.57 -1.53 3.90
N ILE A 52 2.56 -1.01 3.22
CA ILE A 52 1.18 -1.47 3.41
C ILE A 52 0.60 -2.01 2.10
N LEU A 53 -0.15 -3.10 2.21
CA LEU A 53 -1.06 -3.57 1.18
C LEU A 53 -2.49 -3.27 1.63
N THR A 54 -3.24 -2.58 0.80
CA THR A 54 -4.65 -2.25 1.07
C THR A 54 -5.56 -2.99 0.08
N SER A 55 -6.78 -3.30 0.54
CA SER A 55 -7.80 -3.93 -0.30
C SER A 55 -8.51 -2.89 -1.17
N ALA A 56 -9.06 -3.33 -2.30
CA ALA A 56 -9.97 -2.50 -3.09
C ALA A 56 -11.26 -2.20 -2.31
N GLY A 57 -11.92 -1.09 -2.64
CA GLY A 57 -13.20 -0.67 -2.06
C GLY A 57 -13.09 0.00 -0.69
N GLN A 58 -11.87 0.19 -0.17
CA GLN A 58 -11.65 0.89 1.09
C GLN A 58 -11.52 2.41 0.87
N TYR A 59 -11.95 3.17 1.88
CA TYR A 59 -11.66 4.60 2.01
C TYR A 59 -10.74 4.79 3.20
N LEU A 60 -9.56 5.36 2.96
CA LEU A 60 -8.49 5.43 3.94
C LEU A 60 -8.11 6.89 4.23
N THR A 61 -7.64 7.15 5.44
CA THR A 61 -7.09 8.46 5.81
C THR A 61 -5.59 8.33 6.00
N PHE A 62 -4.83 9.13 5.28
CA PHE A 62 -3.37 9.15 5.39
C PHE A 62 -2.86 10.50 5.85
N VAL A 63 -1.76 10.49 6.59
CA VAL A 63 -0.99 11.69 6.89
C VAL A 63 0.39 11.56 6.26
N ASN A 64 0.78 12.53 5.44
CA ASN A 64 2.13 12.60 4.88
C ASN A 64 2.94 13.61 5.69
N HIS A 65 4.14 13.21 6.13
CA HIS A 65 5.07 14.07 6.86
C HIS A 65 6.38 14.22 6.05
N PRO A 66 6.62 15.38 5.42
CA PRO A 66 7.91 15.71 4.85
C PRO A 66 9.00 15.75 5.93
N HIS A 67 10.14 15.13 5.66
CA HIS A 67 11.34 15.29 6.50
C HIS A 67 12.33 16.14 5.71
N GLN A 68 12.97 17.12 6.35
CA GLN A 68 13.88 18.07 5.70
C GLN A 68 13.24 18.75 4.46
N GLY A 69 11.93 18.99 4.50
CA GLY A 69 11.20 19.66 3.43
C GLY A 69 10.79 18.76 2.26
N GLU A 70 11.03 17.44 2.31
CA GLU A 70 10.65 16.52 1.25
C GLU A 70 9.84 15.31 1.75
N PHE A 71 8.74 15.04 1.06
CA PHE A 71 7.99 13.80 1.13
C PHE A 71 7.91 13.16 -0.24
N TYR A 72 8.15 11.86 -0.31
CA TYR A 72 7.99 11.08 -1.54
C TYR A 72 7.52 9.67 -1.23
N SER A 73 6.37 9.30 -1.80
CA SER A 73 5.83 7.94 -1.73
C SER A 73 5.48 7.41 -3.11
N ARG A 74 5.37 6.09 -3.19
CA ARG A 74 4.96 5.37 -4.38
C ARG A 74 3.83 4.42 -4.04
N THR A 75 3.03 4.13 -5.05
CA THR A 75 2.03 3.08 -5.00
C THR A 75 2.16 2.16 -6.20
N LEU A 76 1.78 0.90 -6.00
CA LEU A 76 1.61 -0.11 -7.04
C LEU A 76 0.21 -0.69 -6.90
N SER A 77 -0.69 -0.36 -7.83
CA SER A 77 -2.05 -0.87 -7.87
C SER A 77 -2.14 -2.08 -8.80
N LEU A 78 -2.75 -3.16 -8.32
CA LEU A 78 -2.94 -4.40 -9.06
C LEU A 78 -4.29 -4.35 -9.79
N LEU A 79 -4.26 -4.15 -11.11
CA LEU A 79 -5.47 -3.82 -11.89
C LEU A 79 -6.25 -5.05 -12.36
N MET A 80 -5.66 -6.23 -12.24
CA MET A 80 -6.27 -7.48 -12.64
C MET A 80 -6.06 -8.54 -11.56
N PRO A 81 -7.02 -9.47 -11.38
CA PRO A 81 -6.82 -10.60 -10.51
C PRO A 81 -5.64 -11.46 -11.01
N PRO A 82 -4.92 -12.15 -10.12
CA PRO A 82 -3.91 -13.12 -10.52
C PRO A 82 -4.54 -14.20 -11.41
N PRO A 83 -3.84 -14.69 -12.44
CA PRO A 83 -4.27 -15.86 -13.20
C PRO A 83 -4.56 -17.07 -12.30
N SER A 84 -5.56 -17.87 -12.67
CA SER A 84 -6.03 -19.02 -11.88
C SER A 84 -4.93 -20.04 -11.55
N HIS A 85 -3.96 -20.24 -12.44
CA HIS A 85 -2.85 -21.15 -12.21
C HIS A 85 -1.92 -20.67 -11.07
N LEU A 86 -1.75 -19.36 -10.88
CA LEU A 86 -0.98 -18.81 -9.76
C LEU A 86 -1.72 -18.97 -8.44
N LEU A 87 -3.05 -18.79 -8.45
CA LEU A 87 -3.90 -19.04 -7.28
C LEU A 87 -3.87 -20.52 -6.86
N ALA A 88 -3.79 -21.45 -7.82
CA ALA A 88 -3.67 -22.88 -7.55
C ALA A 88 -2.28 -23.25 -6.98
N GLN A 89 -1.24 -22.48 -7.25
CA GLN A 89 0.10 -22.69 -6.69
C GLN A 89 0.22 -22.14 -5.27
N SER A 90 -0.37 -20.98 -4.98
CA SER A 90 -0.30 -20.38 -3.63
C SER A 90 -0.94 -21.27 -2.56
N SER A 91 -2.06 -21.93 -2.88
CA SER A 91 -2.74 -22.86 -1.97
C SER A 91 -1.97 -24.15 -1.67
N ARG A 92 -0.98 -24.52 -2.50
CA ARG A 92 -0.15 -25.73 -2.29
C ARG A 92 1.00 -25.51 -1.31
N VAL A 93 1.53 -24.29 -1.23
CA VAL A 93 2.67 -23.97 -0.35
C VAL A 93 2.26 -24.00 1.13
N ASP A 94 0.99 -23.73 1.44
CA ASP A 94 0.44 -23.79 2.80
C ASP A 94 0.39 -25.21 3.40
N TYR A 95 0.31 -26.26 2.58
CA TYR A 95 0.26 -27.64 3.06
C TYR A 95 1.65 -28.22 3.36
N ALA A 96 2.70 -27.82 2.62
CA ALA A 96 4.05 -28.35 2.79
C ALA A 96 4.81 -27.78 4.01
N LYS A 97 4.34 -26.68 4.61
CA LYS A 97 4.94 -26.06 5.81
C LYS A 97 4.10 -26.22 7.09
N ARG A 98 2.96 -26.93 7.04
CA ARG A 98 2.07 -27.18 8.18
C ARG A 98 1.91 -28.68 8.47
N GLN A 99 2.96 -29.47 8.27
CA GLN A 99 3.04 -30.81 8.85
C GLN A 99 3.85 -30.71 10.16
N PRO A 100 3.29 -31.15 11.31
CA PRO A 100 4.06 -31.29 12.55
C PRO A 100 5.13 -32.38 12.44
#